data_AF-A0A3M1AYL6-F1
#
_entry.id   AF-A0A3M1AYL6-F1
#
_cell.length_a   1.000
_cell.length_b   1.000
_cell.length_c   1.000
_cell.angle_alpha   90.00
_cell.angle_beta   90.00
_cell.angle_gamma   90.00
#
_symmetry.space_group_name_H-M   'P 1'
#
loop_
_entity.id
_entity.type
_entity.pdbx_description
1 polymer ?
#
loop_
_entity_poly.entity_id
_entity_poly.type
_entity_poly.pdbx_seq_one_letter_code
_entity_poly.pdbx_strand_id
1 'polypeptide(L)'
;MSSKSLSVITLLFLLQISLFGQVDPSQGPFRANFDNEPLERALAFFEEKYGLSFSYDPAVVAPLRVSAHFTEGKLEKALERLLAGQPLSFEILQGGYVLLQHTAEPVITENAPPPPPLQKLCGRVLDDESGEPLPGAVAYILNTSSGTSTGADGSFVLEGYFDEGDTLCISFLGYQPIRLAAANYIDRPCGQWRMKIAVQQMPDVIIREFSMDMVGLKENGSLSLRNEKLPTLPGWGEPDVLRSLQFLPGISSAEGSASRLNVRGGTPDQNLILWQGIPVYHTGHFFGLYDVFNPFIVKNAEVWRGDFGAYYGGRNSAVIDIDGSPELGSKSRFGLGLNLLHLNAFWEKPLKKERVTLLVALRSSYVDLIKSTSYRSAVNSVFQNGRITLQEAYQNESKFVKWSPTFNYGDFNLALRWKGRRGADNQ
;
A
#
# COMPACT_ATOMS: atom_id res chain seq x y z
N MET A 1 -6.31 20.37 -57.61
CA MET A 1 -5.12 19.96 -56.82
C MET A 1 -5.63 19.26 -55.58
N SER A 2 -5.29 18.03 -55.19
CA SER A 2 -4.62 16.88 -55.79
C SER A 2 -4.95 15.75 -54.82
N SER A 3 -5.86 14.83 -55.18
CA SER A 3 -6.17 13.62 -54.39
C SER A 3 -5.20 12.50 -54.75
N LYS A 4 -3.90 12.78 -54.64
CA LYS A 4 -2.82 11.84 -54.96
C LYS A 4 -1.70 12.00 -53.95
N SER A 5 -1.87 11.45 -52.74
CA SER A 5 -0.73 11.27 -51.82
C SER A 5 -0.89 10.12 -50.82
N LEU A 6 -1.99 9.36 -50.85
CA LEU A 6 -2.25 8.31 -49.85
C LEU A 6 -2.05 6.86 -50.33
N SER A 7 -1.51 6.65 -51.53
CA SER A 7 -1.25 5.29 -52.08
C SER A 7 0.23 4.95 -52.28
N VAL A 8 1.16 5.82 -51.90
CA VAL A 8 2.61 5.58 -52.08
C VAL A 8 3.30 5.11 -50.80
N ILE A 9 2.70 5.36 -49.62
CA ILE A 9 3.30 4.97 -48.33
C ILE A 9 2.93 3.53 -47.93
N THR A 10 1.87 2.96 -48.48
CA THR A 10 1.45 1.56 -48.21
C THR A 10 2.16 0.53 -49.10
N LEU A 11 2.91 0.96 -50.11
CA LEU A 11 3.68 0.06 -51.00
C LEU A 11 5.15 -0.09 -50.58
N LEU A 12 5.63 0.68 -49.60
CA LEU A 12 7.00 0.60 -49.07
C LEU A 12 7.14 -0.28 -47.82
N PHE A 13 6.05 -0.90 -47.36
CA PHE A 13 6.05 -1.83 -46.21
C PHE A 13 5.83 -3.30 -46.61
N LEU A 14 5.76 -3.61 -47.92
CA LEU A 14 5.52 -4.96 -48.45
C LEU A 14 6.66 -5.51 -49.31
N LEU A 15 7.87 -4.95 -49.20
CA LEU A 15 9.07 -5.46 -49.86
C LEU A 15 10.21 -5.75 -48.88
N GLN A 16 9.91 -6.51 -47.81
CA GLN A 16 10.94 -7.27 -47.08
C GLN A 16 10.35 -8.62 -46.66
N ILE A 17 10.15 -9.48 -47.66
CA ILE A 17 10.03 -10.92 -47.45
C ILE A 17 11.17 -11.57 -48.25
N SER A 18 12.05 -12.20 -47.48
CA SER A 18 12.91 -13.33 -47.85
C SER A 18 14.10 -13.09 -48.77
N LEU A 19 15.24 -12.81 -48.14
CA LEU A 19 16.51 -13.47 -48.48
C LEU A 19 17.38 -13.64 -47.22
N PHE A 20 16.80 -14.25 -46.17
CA PHE A 20 17.64 -15.07 -45.31
C PHE A 20 17.88 -16.37 -46.06
N GLY A 21 18.90 -16.35 -46.92
CA GLY A 21 19.55 -17.58 -47.28
C GLY A 21 19.96 -18.25 -45.98
N GLN A 22 19.60 -19.52 -45.80
CA GLN A 22 20.22 -20.34 -44.76
C GLN A 22 21.69 -20.52 -45.15
N VAL A 23 22.50 -19.53 -44.77
CA VAL A 23 23.93 -19.73 -44.63
C VAL A 23 24.05 -20.51 -43.34
N ASP A 24 24.23 -21.82 -43.48
CA ASP A 24 24.71 -22.68 -42.39
C ASP A 24 25.96 -21.99 -41.80
N PRO A 25 25.92 -21.47 -40.56
CA PRO A 25 27.03 -20.73 -40.00
C PRO A 25 28.31 -21.56 -39.96
N SER A 26 28.20 -22.90 -40.01
CA SER A 26 29.30 -23.84 -39.88
C SER A 26 30.31 -23.89 -41.04
N GLN A 27 30.17 -23.06 -42.09
CA GLN A 27 30.94 -23.19 -43.34
C GLN A 27 31.72 -21.92 -43.76
N GLY A 28 32.60 -21.41 -42.89
CA GLY A 28 33.61 -20.41 -43.26
C GLY A 28 35.00 -20.78 -42.73
N PRO A 29 36.08 -20.71 -43.53
CA PRO A 29 37.43 -20.95 -43.02
C PRO A 29 37.81 -19.85 -42.00
N PHE A 30 38.37 -20.26 -40.86
CA PHE A 30 38.91 -19.36 -39.84
C PHE A 30 40.35 -19.76 -39.49
N ARG A 31 41.12 -18.77 -39.06
CA ARG A 31 42.46 -18.94 -38.48
C ARG A 31 42.42 -18.38 -37.07
N ALA A 32 42.81 -19.19 -36.10
CA ALA A 32 42.89 -18.78 -34.71
C ALA A 32 44.03 -19.52 -34.02
N ASN A 33 44.75 -18.82 -33.14
CA ASN A 33 45.79 -19.42 -32.32
C ASN A 33 45.52 -19.05 -30.86
N PHE A 34 45.40 -20.06 -30.01
CA PHE A 34 45.23 -19.91 -28.57
C PHE A 34 46.46 -20.53 -27.91
N ASP A 35 47.19 -19.75 -27.13
CA ASP A 35 48.39 -20.19 -26.42
C ASP A 35 48.17 -20.02 -24.91
N ASN A 36 47.82 -21.12 -24.22
CA ASN A 36 47.52 -21.14 -22.79
C ASN A 36 46.53 -20.06 -22.36
N GLU A 37 45.43 -19.89 -23.10
CA GLU A 37 44.38 -18.90 -22.81
C GLU A 37 43.23 -19.51 -21.99
N PRO A 38 42.47 -18.72 -21.21
CA PRO A 38 41.25 -19.20 -20.57
C PRO A 38 40.26 -19.74 -21.61
N LEU A 39 39.66 -20.90 -21.34
CA LEU A 39 38.71 -21.53 -22.26
C LEU A 39 37.56 -20.58 -22.64
N GLU A 40 37.07 -19.78 -21.70
CA GLU A 40 36.04 -18.75 -21.89
C GLU A 40 36.35 -17.79 -23.05
N ARG A 41 37.62 -17.38 -23.19
CA ARG A 41 38.07 -16.46 -24.25
C ARG A 41 38.07 -17.14 -25.61
N ALA A 42 38.43 -18.43 -25.66
CA ALA A 42 38.35 -19.20 -26.87
C ALA A 42 36.89 -19.45 -27.29
N LEU A 43 35.99 -19.73 -26.34
CA LEU A 43 34.55 -19.88 -26.60
C LEU A 43 33.95 -18.58 -27.15
N ALA A 44 34.23 -17.43 -26.55
CA ALA A 44 33.74 -16.13 -27.00
C ALA A 44 34.14 -15.81 -28.46
N PHE A 45 35.35 -16.20 -28.88
CA PHE A 45 35.77 -16.08 -30.27
C PHE A 45 34.88 -16.89 -31.23
N PHE A 46 34.49 -18.11 -30.84
CA PHE A 46 33.59 -18.94 -31.65
C PHE A 46 32.15 -18.40 -31.64
N GLU A 47 31.68 -17.82 -30.54
CA GLU A 47 30.37 -17.14 -30.48
C GLU A 47 30.28 -16.00 -31.49
N GLU A 48 31.28 -15.11 -31.51
CA GLU A 48 31.33 -13.97 -32.43
C GLU A 48 31.47 -14.42 -33.89
N LYS A 49 32.35 -15.39 -34.14
CA LYS A 49 32.66 -15.83 -35.51
C LYS A 49 31.51 -16.58 -36.18
N TYR A 50 30.80 -17.40 -35.43
CA TYR A 50 29.77 -18.31 -35.93
C TYR A 50 28.35 -17.90 -35.56
N GLY A 51 28.17 -16.79 -34.81
CA GLY A 51 26.86 -16.32 -34.39
C GLY A 51 26.12 -17.32 -33.51
N LEU A 52 26.87 -18.02 -32.65
CA LEU A 52 26.37 -19.08 -31.76
C LEU A 52 26.49 -18.67 -30.29
N SER A 53 25.88 -19.43 -29.39
CA SER A 53 25.96 -19.20 -27.94
C SER A 53 26.30 -20.49 -27.19
N PHE A 54 27.28 -20.44 -26.30
CA PHE A 54 27.62 -21.57 -25.45
C PHE A 54 26.82 -21.55 -24.14
N SER A 55 26.27 -22.71 -23.77
CA SER A 55 25.64 -22.95 -22.47
C SER A 55 26.53 -23.88 -21.66
N TYR A 56 26.95 -23.49 -20.46
CA TYR A 56 27.83 -24.26 -19.60
C TYR A 56 27.73 -23.81 -18.13
N ASP A 57 28.25 -24.62 -17.21
CA ASP A 57 28.45 -24.23 -15.82
C ASP A 57 29.76 -23.41 -15.69
N PRO A 58 29.70 -22.11 -15.28
CA PRO A 58 30.88 -21.28 -15.13
C PRO A 58 31.93 -21.86 -14.16
N ALA A 59 31.51 -22.59 -13.12
CA ALA A 59 32.43 -23.16 -12.15
C ALA A 59 33.33 -24.26 -12.77
N VAL A 60 32.83 -24.95 -13.80
CA VAL A 60 33.55 -26.02 -14.50
C VAL A 60 34.50 -25.45 -15.56
N VAL A 61 34.11 -24.36 -16.23
CA VAL A 61 34.86 -23.79 -17.36
C VAL A 61 35.94 -22.79 -16.89
N ALA A 62 35.68 -21.99 -15.86
CA ALA A 62 36.58 -20.95 -15.36
C ALA A 62 38.02 -21.42 -15.03
N PRO A 63 38.27 -22.62 -14.45
CA PRO A 63 39.63 -23.05 -14.16
C PRO A 63 40.39 -23.59 -15.40
N LEU A 64 39.72 -23.81 -16.53
CA LEU A 64 40.31 -24.50 -17.68
C LEU A 64 41.05 -23.55 -18.62
N ARG A 65 42.21 -23.99 -19.09
CA ARG A 65 43.04 -23.28 -20.08
C ARG A 65 43.30 -24.17 -21.27
N VAL A 66 43.35 -23.57 -22.45
CA VAL A 66 43.49 -24.29 -23.72
C VAL A 66 44.63 -23.72 -24.57
N SER A 67 45.30 -24.62 -25.27
CA SER A 67 46.32 -24.29 -26.27
C SER A 67 45.96 -25.02 -27.56
N ALA A 68 45.57 -24.29 -28.60
CA ALA A 68 45.15 -24.86 -29.87
C ALA A 68 45.43 -23.90 -31.04
N HIS A 69 46.02 -24.44 -32.10
CA HIS A 69 46.30 -23.69 -33.34
C HIS A 69 45.43 -24.22 -34.49
N PHE A 70 44.67 -23.32 -35.10
CA PHE A 70 43.74 -23.59 -36.20
C PHE A 70 44.19 -22.85 -37.47
N THR A 71 44.47 -23.61 -38.53
CA THR A 71 44.82 -23.07 -39.84
C THR A 71 43.60 -22.91 -40.75
N GLU A 72 42.72 -23.91 -40.80
CA GLU A 72 41.38 -23.90 -41.42
C GLU A 72 40.55 -25.05 -40.80
N GLY A 73 39.23 -24.92 -40.66
CA GLY A 73 38.40 -26.00 -40.11
C GLY A 73 36.92 -25.69 -39.98
N LYS A 74 36.10 -26.74 -39.83
CA LYS A 74 34.69 -26.65 -39.43
C LYS A 74 34.59 -26.54 -37.91
N LEU A 75 33.54 -25.89 -37.41
CA LEU A 75 33.31 -25.66 -35.98
C LEU A 75 33.42 -26.94 -35.13
N GLU A 76 32.77 -28.03 -35.55
CA GLU A 76 32.77 -29.30 -34.81
C GLU A 76 34.20 -29.83 -34.57
N LYS A 77 35.01 -29.91 -35.63
CA LYS A 77 36.43 -30.29 -35.52
C LYS A 77 37.26 -29.30 -34.73
N ALA A 78 36.88 -28.02 -34.74
CA ALA A 78 37.54 -27.00 -33.95
C ALA A 78 37.28 -27.20 -32.45
N LEU A 79 36.04 -27.50 -32.07
CA LEU A 79 35.63 -27.79 -30.70
C LEU A 79 36.21 -29.10 -30.19
N GLU A 80 36.22 -30.16 -31.00
CA GLU A 80 36.90 -31.42 -30.68
C GLU A 80 38.37 -31.19 -30.30
N ARG A 81 39.08 -30.38 -31.09
CA ARG A 81 40.50 -30.10 -30.85
C ARG A 81 40.71 -29.12 -29.69
N LEU A 82 39.82 -28.16 -29.50
CA LEU A 82 39.88 -27.18 -28.41
C LEU A 82 39.66 -27.85 -27.05
N LEU A 83 38.73 -28.81 -26.98
CA LEU A 83 38.34 -29.52 -25.77
C LEU A 83 39.11 -30.83 -25.56
N ALA A 84 40.06 -31.16 -26.45
CA ALA A 84 40.87 -32.36 -26.33
C ALA A 84 41.65 -32.36 -24.99
N GLY A 85 41.43 -33.40 -24.17
CA GLY A 85 42.07 -33.56 -22.87
C GLY A 85 41.41 -32.80 -21.71
N GLN A 86 40.29 -32.10 -21.97
CA GLN A 86 39.48 -31.47 -20.93
C GLN A 86 38.36 -32.41 -20.46
N PRO A 87 37.88 -32.30 -19.21
CA PRO A 87 36.75 -33.10 -18.70
C PRO A 87 35.40 -32.57 -19.23
N LEU A 88 35.32 -32.23 -20.51
CA LEU A 88 34.17 -31.60 -21.15
C LEU A 88 33.80 -32.34 -22.44
N SER A 89 32.50 -32.57 -22.62
CA SER A 89 31.89 -32.95 -23.90
C SER A 89 31.04 -31.80 -24.41
N PHE A 90 30.76 -31.78 -25.72
CA PHE A 90 29.93 -30.74 -26.33
C PHE A 90 28.81 -31.36 -27.18
N GLU A 91 27.66 -30.70 -27.21
CA GLU A 91 26.53 -31.04 -28.07
C GLU A 91 26.05 -29.78 -28.81
N ILE A 92 25.98 -29.84 -30.14
CA ILE A 92 25.48 -28.73 -30.97
C ILE A 92 23.96 -28.88 -31.12
N LEU A 93 23.21 -27.91 -30.61
CA LEU A 93 21.75 -27.88 -30.61
C LEU A 93 21.21 -27.08 -31.82
N GLN A 94 19.96 -27.37 -32.20
CA GLN A 94 19.27 -26.58 -33.23
C GLN A 94 19.05 -25.13 -32.74
N GLY A 95 19.28 -24.15 -33.62
CA GLY A 95 19.07 -22.73 -33.31
C GLY A 95 20.33 -21.96 -32.86
N GLY A 96 21.53 -22.53 -33.05
CA GLY A 96 22.80 -21.82 -32.80
C GLY A 96 23.32 -21.91 -31.37
N TYR A 97 22.89 -22.92 -30.60
CA TYR A 97 23.38 -23.13 -29.23
C TYR A 97 24.33 -24.33 -29.16
N VAL A 98 25.37 -24.25 -28.33
CA VAL A 98 26.28 -25.36 -28.05
C VAL A 98 26.33 -25.59 -26.54
N LEU A 99 25.97 -26.79 -26.09
CA LEU A 99 25.96 -27.17 -24.68
C LEU A 99 27.28 -27.86 -24.31
N LEU A 100 27.99 -27.38 -23.28
CA LEU A 100 29.16 -28.06 -22.71
C LEU A 100 28.76 -28.79 -21.43
N GLN A 101 29.07 -30.08 -21.34
CA GLN A 101 28.76 -30.93 -20.20
C GLN A 101 30.03 -31.50 -19.59
N HIS A 102 30.10 -31.57 -18.26
CA HIS A 102 31.20 -32.23 -17.57
C HIS A 102 31.13 -33.74 -17.81
N THR A 103 32.15 -34.30 -18.45
CA THR A 103 32.25 -35.76 -18.65
C THR A 103 32.78 -36.37 -17.36
N ALA A 104 31.88 -36.75 -16.45
CA ALA A 104 32.23 -37.50 -15.25
C ALA A 104 32.40 -38.98 -15.60
N GLU A 105 33.54 -39.34 -16.21
CA GLU A 105 34.02 -40.73 -16.15
C GLU A 105 35.15 -40.81 -15.12
N PRO A 106 34.98 -41.55 -14.01
CA PRO A 106 36.05 -41.75 -13.05
C PRO A 106 37.09 -42.68 -13.68
N VAL A 107 38.33 -42.19 -13.81
CA VAL A 107 39.49 -43.03 -14.08
C VAL A 107 39.71 -43.92 -12.85
N ILE A 108 39.21 -45.15 -12.89
CA ILE A 108 39.53 -46.17 -11.87
C ILE A 108 40.98 -46.58 -12.11
N THR A 109 41.90 -46.05 -11.30
CA THR A 109 43.24 -46.64 -11.20
C THR A 109 43.15 -47.84 -10.27
N GLU A 110 43.51 -49.04 -10.77
CA GLU A 110 43.38 -50.34 -10.08
C GLU A 110 44.14 -50.49 -8.76
N ASN A 111 44.74 -49.44 -8.21
CA ASN A 111 45.58 -49.51 -6.99
C ASN A 111 45.22 -48.46 -5.93
N ALA A 112 43.95 -48.05 -5.82
CA ALA A 112 43.51 -47.29 -4.65
C ALA A 112 43.30 -48.25 -3.45
N PRO A 113 43.82 -47.95 -2.25
CA PRO A 113 43.49 -48.72 -1.05
C PRO A 113 41.98 -48.74 -0.81
N PRO A 114 41.43 -49.82 -0.21
CA PRO A 114 40.00 -49.90 0.06
C PRO A 114 39.56 -48.68 0.88
N PRO A 115 38.41 -48.08 0.56
CA PRO A 115 37.93 -46.91 1.28
C PRO A 115 37.78 -47.23 2.78
N PRO A 116 38.05 -46.26 3.66
CA PRO A 116 37.89 -46.47 5.10
C PRO A 116 36.46 -46.94 5.43
N PRO A 117 36.27 -47.68 6.53
CA PRO A 117 34.93 -48.10 6.93
C PRO A 117 34.06 -46.88 7.22
N LEU A 118 32.79 -46.94 6.82
CA LEU A 118 31.81 -45.90 7.11
C LEU A 118 31.61 -45.77 8.62
N GLN A 119 31.56 -44.53 9.07
CA GLN A 119 31.23 -44.17 10.43
C GLN A 119 29.71 -44.12 10.60
N LYS A 120 29.22 -44.37 11.81
CA LYS A 120 27.79 -44.42 12.13
C LYS A 120 27.40 -43.37 13.16
N LEU A 121 26.37 -42.60 12.83
CA LEU A 121 25.63 -41.74 13.75
C LEU A 121 24.20 -42.26 13.89
N CYS A 122 23.70 -42.42 15.11
CA CYS A 122 22.36 -42.91 15.34
C CYS A 122 21.69 -42.29 16.56
N GLY A 123 20.36 -42.34 16.58
CA GLY A 123 19.58 -41.85 17.70
C GLY A 123 18.08 -42.06 17.54
N ARG A 124 17.34 -41.67 18.58
CA ARG A 124 15.88 -41.65 18.58
C ARG A 124 15.37 -40.27 18.94
N VAL A 125 14.52 -39.70 18.10
CA VAL A 125 13.99 -38.35 18.24
C VAL A 125 12.58 -38.42 18.83
N LEU A 126 12.36 -37.69 19.92
CA LEU A 126 11.13 -37.67 20.70
C LEU A 126 10.69 -36.22 20.93
N ASP A 127 9.39 -35.99 21.09
CA ASP A 127 8.87 -34.73 21.62
C ASP A 127 9.19 -34.62 23.13
N ASP A 128 9.59 -33.42 23.57
CA ASP A 128 10.03 -33.19 24.96
C ASP A 128 8.87 -33.21 25.98
N GLU A 129 7.65 -32.84 25.57
CA GLU A 129 6.49 -32.73 26.47
C GLU A 129 5.68 -34.03 26.56
N SER A 130 5.29 -34.59 25.43
CA SER A 130 4.49 -35.81 25.29
C SER A 130 5.32 -37.09 25.39
N GLY A 131 6.62 -37.01 25.05
CA GLY A 131 7.49 -38.18 24.95
C GLY A 131 7.23 -39.06 23.73
N GLU A 132 6.37 -38.64 22.80
CA GLU A 132 6.04 -39.39 21.60
C GLU A 132 7.19 -39.36 20.57
N PRO A 133 7.36 -40.42 19.76
CA PRO A 133 8.32 -40.42 18.66
C PRO A 133 7.96 -39.41 17.58
N LEU A 134 8.97 -38.75 17.02
CA LEU A 134 8.82 -37.78 15.93
C LEU A 134 9.23 -38.41 14.59
N PRO A 135 8.32 -39.13 13.89
CA PRO A 135 8.62 -39.69 12.58
C PRO A 135 8.76 -38.60 11.52
N GLY A 136 9.73 -38.76 10.61
CA GLY A 136 10.00 -37.79 9.55
C GLY A 136 10.81 -36.56 9.97
N ALA A 137 11.27 -36.48 11.23
CA ALA A 137 12.35 -35.58 11.62
C ALA A 137 13.62 -35.91 10.82
N VAL A 138 14.34 -34.88 10.38
CA VAL A 138 15.51 -35.00 9.50
C VAL A 138 16.77 -34.82 10.33
N ALA A 139 17.65 -35.81 10.33
CA ALA A 139 18.98 -35.76 10.92
C ALA A 139 20.03 -35.62 9.81
N TYR A 140 20.79 -34.53 9.82
CA TYR A 140 21.72 -34.20 8.73
C TYR A 140 22.98 -33.50 9.24
N ILE A 141 24.05 -33.54 8.46
CA ILE A 141 25.29 -32.83 8.77
C ILE A 141 25.23 -31.44 8.13
N LEU A 142 25.41 -30.40 8.94
CA LEU A 142 25.33 -29.01 8.51
C LEU A 142 26.31 -28.72 7.37
N ASN A 143 25.85 -28.02 6.33
CA ASN A 143 26.62 -27.68 5.12
C ASN A 143 27.03 -28.87 4.23
N THR A 144 26.38 -30.02 4.38
CA THR A 144 26.57 -31.17 3.49
C THR A 144 25.22 -31.67 2.94
N SER A 145 25.26 -32.55 1.94
CA SER A 145 24.09 -33.31 1.48
C SER A 145 23.86 -34.61 2.28
N SER A 146 24.64 -34.86 3.33
CA SER A 146 24.53 -36.07 4.15
C SER A 146 23.41 -35.91 5.17
N GLY A 147 22.38 -36.76 5.06
CA GLY A 147 21.26 -36.76 5.99
C GLY A 147 20.35 -37.96 5.81
N THR A 148 19.51 -38.18 6.81
CA THR A 148 18.54 -39.28 6.89
C THR A 148 17.27 -38.79 7.58
N SER A 149 16.17 -39.49 7.39
CA SER A 149 14.93 -39.24 8.12
C SER A 149 14.71 -40.29 9.20
N THR A 150 14.02 -39.88 10.25
CA THR A 150 13.58 -40.77 11.33
C THR A 150 12.41 -41.65 10.88
N GLY A 151 12.42 -42.91 11.31
CA GLY A 151 11.34 -43.87 11.06
C GLY A 151 10.12 -43.67 11.96
N ALA A 152 9.15 -44.59 11.87
CA ALA A 152 7.88 -44.55 12.62
C ALA A 152 8.06 -44.54 14.14
N ASP A 153 9.15 -45.13 14.64
CA ASP A 153 9.50 -45.17 16.06
C ASP A 153 10.39 -43.99 16.49
N GLY A 154 10.67 -43.05 15.59
CA GLY A 154 11.55 -41.90 15.80
C GLY A 154 13.05 -42.23 15.69
N SER A 155 13.43 -43.48 15.36
CA SER A 155 14.83 -43.87 15.23
C SER A 155 15.44 -43.45 13.90
N PHE A 156 16.73 -43.12 13.89
CA PHE A 156 17.50 -42.87 12.66
C PHE A 156 18.90 -43.45 12.74
N VAL A 157 19.46 -43.75 11.57
CA VAL A 157 20.87 -44.12 11.38
C VAL A 157 21.39 -43.36 10.16
N LEU A 158 22.50 -42.67 10.33
CA LEU A 158 23.23 -41.95 9.30
C LEU A 158 24.64 -42.54 9.20
N GLU A 159 24.97 -43.09 8.04
CA GLU A 159 26.28 -43.68 7.75
C GLU A 159 27.02 -42.80 6.74
N GLY A 160 28.29 -42.54 6.98
CA GLY A 160 29.07 -41.61 6.16
C GLY A 160 30.50 -41.46 6.63
N TYR A 161 31.19 -40.49 6.03
CA TYR A 161 32.47 -40.00 6.54
C TYR A 161 32.20 -38.66 7.21
N PHE A 162 32.51 -38.57 8.50
CA PHE A 162 32.31 -37.36 9.29
C PHE A 162 33.64 -36.86 9.82
N ASP A 163 33.83 -35.55 9.77
CA ASP A 163 35.01 -34.88 10.29
C ASP A 163 34.78 -34.40 11.73
N GLU A 164 35.86 -34.15 12.49
CA GLU A 164 35.76 -33.69 13.88
C GLU A 164 35.02 -32.34 14.03
N GLY A 165 35.01 -31.53 12.97
CA GLY A 165 34.32 -30.23 12.93
C GLY A 165 32.83 -30.31 12.57
N ASP A 166 32.32 -31.49 12.23
CA ASP A 166 30.95 -31.63 11.73
C ASP A 166 29.90 -31.41 12.82
N THR A 167 28.79 -30.79 12.41
CA THR A 167 27.63 -30.54 13.27
C THR A 167 26.44 -31.36 12.79
N LEU A 168 26.03 -32.33 13.61
CA LEU A 168 24.78 -33.05 13.44
C LEU A 168 23.61 -32.15 13.85
N CYS A 169 22.74 -31.85 12.89
CA CYS A 169 21.51 -31.12 13.07
C CYS A 169 20.31 -32.08 13.00
N ILE A 170 19.38 -31.96 13.94
CA ILE A 170 18.09 -32.65 13.92
C ILE A 170 17.01 -31.58 13.81
N SER A 171 16.19 -31.64 12.77
CA SER A 171 15.15 -30.65 12.47
C SER A 171 13.81 -31.31 12.19
N PHE A 172 12.74 -30.68 12.67
CA PHE A 172 11.36 -31.09 12.41
C PHE A 172 10.47 -29.86 12.40
N LEU A 173 9.44 -29.86 11.54
CA LEU A 173 8.58 -28.69 11.36
C LEU A 173 7.84 -28.34 12.65
N GLY A 174 7.97 -27.08 13.09
CA GLY A 174 7.36 -26.61 14.34
C GLY A 174 8.20 -26.87 15.59
N TYR A 175 9.43 -27.38 15.47
CA TYR A 175 10.33 -27.65 16.58
C TYR A 175 11.63 -26.86 16.50
N GLN A 176 12.25 -26.64 17.65
CA GLN A 176 13.59 -26.05 17.73
C GLN A 176 14.62 -27.08 17.26
N PRO A 177 15.49 -26.75 16.29
CA PRO A 177 16.49 -27.68 15.80
C PRO A 177 17.55 -27.95 16.87
N ILE A 178 17.90 -29.22 17.06
CA ILE A 178 18.98 -29.64 17.94
C ILE A 178 20.28 -29.63 17.13
N ARG A 179 21.35 -29.05 17.68
CA ARG A 179 22.69 -29.04 17.06
C ARG A 179 23.69 -29.70 18.00
N LEU A 180 24.40 -30.68 17.49
CA LEU A 180 25.34 -31.52 18.24
C LEU A 180 26.66 -31.59 17.48
N ALA A 181 27.80 -31.54 18.19
CA ALA A 181 29.08 -31.86 17.58
C ALA A 181 29.11 -33.35 17.23
N ALA A 182 29.24 -33.68 15.94
CA ALA A 182 29.14 -35.06 15.44
C ALA A 182 30.21 -35.96 16.07
N ALA A 183 31.43 -35.44 16.26
CA ALA A 183 32.58 -36.13 16.86
C ALA A 183 32.26 -36.84 18.19
N ASN A 184 31.33 -36.31 18.99
CA ASN A 184 30.98 -36.88 20.29
C ASN A 184 30.10 -38.14 20.18
N TYR A 185 29.52 -38.42 19.01
CA TYR A 185 28.47 -39.43 18.83
C TYR A 185 28.79 -40.45 17.72
N ILE A 186 29.90 -40.26 16.98
CA ILE A 186 30.37 -41.22 15.97
C ILE A 186 30.68 -42.56 16.64
N ASP A 187 30.08 -43.63 16.10
CA ASP A 187 30.24 -45.02 16.54
C ASP A 187 29.96 -45.24 18.04
N ARG A 188 29.09 -44.38 18.62
CA ARG A 188 28.62 -44.49 20.01
C ARG A 188 27.22 -45.14 20.07
N PRO A 189 26.80 -45.63 21.25
CA PRO A 189 25.43 -46.09 21.45
C PRO A 189 24.41 -45.01 21.10
N CYS A 190 23.32 -45.40 20.44
CA CYS A 190 22.31 -44.46 19.95
C CYS A 190 21.63 -43.72 21.11
N GLY A 191 21.74 -42.39 21.11
CA GLY A 191 21.15 -41.50 22.12
C GLY A 191 19.66 -41.22 21.89
N GLN A 192 18.99 -40.66 22.89
CA GLN A 192 17.65 -40.11 22.77
C GLN A 192 17.72 -38.58 22.72
N TRP A 193 17.04 -37.98 21.74
CA TRP A 193 17.04 -36.55 21.47
C TRP A 193 15.64 -35.99 21.63
N ARG A 194 15.45 -35.12 22.61
CA ARG A 194 14.14 -34.50 22.88
C ARG A 194 14.07 -33.12 22.25
N MET A 195 13.12 -32.94 21.32
CA MET A 195 12.90 -31.68 20.63
C MET A 195 11.80 -30.87 21.32
N LYS A 196 12.04 -29.56 21.49
CA LYS A 196 11.06 -28.63 22.03
C LYS A 196 10.28 -27.94 20.91
N ILE A 197 8.99 -27.70 21.12
CA ILE A 197 8.15 -26.94 20.18
C ILE A 197 8.72 -25.52 20.02
N ALA A 198 8.86 -25.06 18.77
CA ALA A 198 9.28 -23.71 18.45
C ALA A 198 8.08 -22.76 18.54
N VAL A 199 7.98 -22.01 19.64
CA VAL A 199 7.00 -20.92 19.77
C VAL A 199 7.52 -19.68 19.04
N GLN A 200 6.98 -19.39 17.87
CA GLN A 200 7.31 -18.18 17.12
C GLN A 200 6.35 -17.06 17.51
N GLN A 201 6.85 -16.05 18.24
CA GLN A 201 6.10 -14.83 18.50
C GLN A 201 6.08 -13.97 17.24
N MET A 202 4.89 -13.58 16.77
CA MET A 202 4.77 -12.63 15.68
C MET A 202 5.19 -11.24 16.15
N PRO A 203 5.90 -10.44 15.32
CA PRO A 203 6.14 -9.04 15.64
C PRO A 203 4.82 -8.29 15.81
N ASP A 204 4.74 -7.38 16.78
CA ASP A 204 3.56 -6.55 17.00
C ASP A 204 3.20 -5.76 15.72
N VAL A 205 1.92 -5.81 15.35
CA VAL A 205 1.37 -4.94 14.31
C VAL A 205 1.21 -3.54 14.90
N ILE A 206 2.20 -2.67 14.65
CA ILE A 206 2.12 -1.25 15.01
C ILE A 206 1.13 -0.58 14.04
N ILE A 207 -0.13 -0.46 14.46
CA ILE A 207 -1.09 0.42 13.79
C ILE A 207 -0.63 1.85 14.08
N ARG A 208 0.04 2.48 13.11
CA ARG A 208 0.22 3.93 13.14
C ARG A 208 -1.15 4.53 12.95
N GLU A 209 -1.74 5.05 14.03
CA GLU A 209 -2.92 5.89 13.94
C GLU A 209 -2.68 6.95 12.85
N PHE A 210 -3.39 6.83 11.74
CA PHE A 210 -3.73 8.01 10.96
C PHE A 210 -4.67 8.80 11.86
N SER A 211 -4.11 9.52 12.82
CA SER A 211 -4.88 10.39 13.70
C SER A 211 -5.49 11.45 12.81
N MET A 212 -6.75 11.27 12.45
CA MET A 212 -7.53 12.32 11.84
C MET A 212 -7.72 13.35 12.95
N ASP A 213 -6.77 14.27 13.06
CA ASP A 213 -6.73 15.30 14.09
C ASP A 213 -8.01 16.17 14.08
N MET A 214 -8.80 16.06 13.01
CA MET A 214 -10.13 16.64 12.82
C MET A 214 -11.28 15.88 13.53
N VAL A 215 -11.23 14.54 13.57
CA VAL A 215 -12.36 13.68 13.99
C VAL A 215 -11.91 12.77 15.12
N GLY A 216 -12.59 12.83 16.27
CA GLY A 216 -12.38 11.90 17.39
C GLY A 216 -13.64 11.09 17.68
N LEU A 217 -13.48 9.80 17.97
CA LEU A 217 -14.55 8.99 18.55
C LEU A 217 -14.53 9.18 20.08
N LYS A 218 -15.67 9.54 20.68
CA LYS A 218 -15.82 9.64 22.13
C LYS A 218 -16.32 8.32 22.71
N GLU A 219 -16.12 8.14 24.02
CA GLU A 219 -16.57 6.94 24.76
C GLU A 219 -18.08 6.70 24.69
N ASN A 220 -18.87 7.77 24.54
CA ASN A 220 -20.31 7.73 24.37
C ASN A 220 -20.76 7.39 22.92
N GLY A 221 -19.84 6.93 22.06
CA GLY A 221 -20.13 6.54 20.68
C GLY A 221 -20.31 7.69 19.69
N SER A 222 -20.24 8.94 20.14
CA SER A 222 -20.37 10.12 19.28
C SER A 222 -19.07 10.41 18.50
N LEU A 223 -19.23 11.05 17.35
CA LEU A 223 -18.11 11.60 16.58
C LEU A 223 -17.96 13.09 16.90
N SER A 224 -16.80 13.46 17.43
CA SER A 224 -16.42 14.84 17.70
C SER A 224 -15.62 15.41 16.52
N LEU A 225 -16.18 16.41 15.85
CA LEU A 225 -15.52 17.20 14.82
C LEU A 225 -14.92 18.46 15.44
N ARG A 226 -13.60 18.64 15.34
CA ARG A 226 -12.90 19.82 15.85
C ARG A 226 -12.82 20.90 14.76
N ASN A 227 -13.51 22.00 14.97
CA ASN A 227 -13.62 23.07 13.96
C ASN A 227 -12.27 23.73 13.64
N GLU A 228 -11.37 23.87 14.63
CA GLU A 228 -10.02 24.43 14.44
C GLU A 228 -9.12 23.60 13.51
N LYS A 229 -9.51 22.35 13.24
CA LYS A 229 -8.77 21.40 12.40
C LYS A 229 -9.48 21.15 11.07
N LEU A 230 -10.59 21.83 10.81
CA LEU A 230 -11.30 21.73 9.54
C LEU A 230 -10.49 22.38 8.41
N PRO A 231 -10.25 21.67 7.29
CA PRO A 231 -9.66 22.26 6.11
C PRO A 231 -10.65 23.26 5.51
N THR A 232 -10.10 24.22 4.77
CA THR A 232 -10.92 25.01 3.86
C THR A 232 -11.45 24.10 2.77
N LEU A 233 -12.77 24.15 2.56
CA LEU A 233 -13.41 23.31 1.55
C LEU A 233 -13.13 23.87 0.15
N PRO A 234 -12.74 23.03 -0.83
CA PRO A 234 -12.50 23.48 -2.20
C PRO A 234 -13.72 24.23 -2.76
N GLY A 235 -13.50 25.44 -3.25
CA GLY A 235 -14.56 26.30 -3.81
C GLY A 235 -15.35 27.13 -2.79
N TRP A 236 -15.23 26.85 -1.48
CA TRP A 236 -15.95 27.55 -0.41
C TRP A 236 -15.14 28.59 0.34
N GLY A 237 -13.81 28.46 0.40
CA GLY A 237 -12.92 29.50 0.93
C GLY A 237 -13.01 29.75 2.43
N GLU A 238 -13.85 29.02 3.15
CA GLU A 238 -13.91 28.94 4.62
C GLU A 238 -14.33 27.53 5.07
N PRO A 239 -14.10 27.17 6.34
CA PRO A 239 -14.70 25.97 6.93
C PRO A 239 -16.23 26.12 7.03
N ASP A 240 -16.95 25.02 6.83
CA ASP A 240 -18.41 24.92 7.04
C ASP A 240 -18.66 23.65 7.85
N VAL A 241 -19.28 23.79 9.02
CA VAL A 241 -19.39 22.75 10.03
C VAL A 241 -20.28 21.62 9.51
N LEU A 242 -21.47 21.95 9.02
CA LEU A 242 -22.43 20.93 8.56
C LEU A 242 -21.98 20.26 7.27
N ARG A 243 -21.35 21.01 6.36
CA ARG A 243 -20.75 20.46 5.14
C ARG A 243 -19.60 19.51 5.47
N SER A 244 -18.79 19.85 6.47
CA SER A 244 -17.68 18.98 6.90
C SER A 244 -18.16 17.67 7.52
N LEU A 245 -19.35 17.64 8.13
CA LEU A 245 -19.96 16.40 8.62
C LEU A 245 -20.21 15.39 7.50
N GLN A 246 -20.37 15.83 6.25
CA GLN A 246 -20.56 14.93 5.10
C GLN A 246 -19.32 14.10 4.76
N PHE A 247 -18.16 14.43 5.34
CA PHE A 247 -16.97 13.57 5.26
C PHE A 247 -16.99 12.43 6.28
N LEU A 248 -17.89 12.46 7.26
CA LEU A 248 -18.06 11.38 8.21
C LEU A 248 -18.87 10.25 7.58
N PRO A 249 -18.52 8.98 7.85
CA PRO A 249 -19.24 7.85 7.30
C PRO A 249 -20.71 7.86 7.72
N GLY A 250 -21.61 7.56 6.78
CA GLY A 250 -23.05 7.50 7.05
C GLY A 250 -23.72 8.87 7.21
N ILE A 251 -23.04 9.97 6.87
CA ILE A 251 -23.63 11.30 6.73
C ILE A 251 -23.48 11.73 5.28
N SER A 252 -24.57 12.12 4.63
CA SER A 252 -24.58 12.59 3.26
C SER A 252 -25.58 13.72 3.08
N SER A 253 -25.71 14.24 1.86
CA SER A 253 -26.77 15.18 1.50
C SER A 253 -27.23 14.86 0.08
N ALA A 254 -28.46 14.34 -0.06
CA ALA A 254 -28.99 13.91 -1.36
C ALA A 254 -29.05 15.05 -2.39
N GLU A 255 -29.26 16.28 -1.92
CA GLU A 255 -29.40 17.48 -2.75
C GLU A 255 -28.10 18.30 -2.83
N GLY A 256 -26.99 17.82 -2.22
CA GLY A 256 -25.74 18.56 -2.16
C GLY A 256 -25.82 19.84 -1.31
N SER A 257 -26.80 19.93 -0.41
CA SER A 257 -26.96 21.00 0.59
C SER A 257 -26.08 20.73 1.81
N ALA A 258 -25.45 21.77 2.37
CA ALA A 258 -24.76 21.73 3.66
C ALA A 258 -25.73 21.46 4.83
N SER A 259 -26.92 22.08 4.82
CA SER A 259 -27.87 22.05 5.93
C SER A 259 -28.86 20.89 5.93
N ARG A 260 -29.08 20.24 4.78
CA ARG A 260 -30.01 19.10 4.63
C ARG A 260 -29.24 17.78 4.67
N LEU A 261 -28.87 17.35 5.87
CA LEU A 261 -28.09 16.13 6.08
C LEU A 261 -28.97 14.88 6.12
N ASN A 262 -28.58 13.83 5.41
CA ASN A 262 -29.12 12.48 5.54
C ASN A 262 -28.16 11.67 6.39
N VAL A 263 -28.62 11.15 7.53
CA VAL A 263 -27.78 10.34 8.42
C VAL A 263 -28.31 8.92 8.47
N ARG A 264 -27.48 7.94 8.10
CA ARG A 264 -27.85 6.51 7.99
C ARG A 264 -29.16 6.26 7.21
N GLY A 265 -29.41 7.06 6.17
CA GLY A 265 -30.60 6.97 5.33
C GLY A 265 -31.82 7.74 5.84
N GLY A 266 -31.76 8.34 7.03
CA GLY A 266 -32.80 9.23 7.55
C GLY A 266 -32.95 10.51 6.73
N THR A 267 -34.16 11.07 6.73
CA THR A 267 -34.47 12.33 6.06
C THR A 267 -33.99 13.52 6.90
N PRO A 268 -33.70 14.71 6.31
CA PRO A 268 -33.11 15.83 7.05
C PRO A 268 -33.91 16.31 8.26
N ASP A 269 -35.24 16.18 8.22
CA ASP A 269 -36.19 16.52 9.29
C ASP A 269 -36.12 15.58 10.50
N GLN A 270 -35.48 14.41 10.36
CA GLN A 270 -35.31 13.44 11.44
C GLN A 270 -34.08 13.72 12.30
N ASN A 271 -33.25 14.70 11.94
CA ASN A 271 -32.07 15.09 12.72
C ASN A 271 -32.41 16.19 13.74
N LEU A 272 -31.78 16.14 14.91
CA LEU A 272 -31.69 17.27 15.82
C LEU A 272 -30.42 18.04 15.52
N ILE A 273 -30.51 19.35 15.29
CA ILE A 273 -29.34 20.22 15.24
C ILE A 273 -29.46 21.20 16.39
N LEU A 274 -28.45 21.26 17.24
CA LEU A 274 -28.39 22.11 18.42
C LEU A 274 -27.24 23.10 18.30
N TRP A 275 -27.49 24.31 18.79
CA TRP A 275 -26.45 25.33 19.04
C TRP A 275 -26.43 25.62 20.53
N GLN A 276 -25.37 25.19 21.21
CA GLN A 276 -25.25 25.26 22.67
C GLN A 276 -26.50 24.72 23.38
N GLY A 277 -26.96 23.54 22.94
CA GLY A 277 -28.15 22.87 23.48
C GLY A 277 -29.50 23.41 23.00
N ILE A 278 -29.55 24.44 22.15
CA ILE A 278 -30.81 25.04 21.65
C ILE A 278 -31.12 24.49 20.25
N PRO A 279 -32.30 23.89 20.00
CA PRO A 279 -32.70 23.42 18.68
C PRO A 279 -32.72 24.52 17.62
N VAL A 280 -32.04 24.27 16.49
CA VAL A 280 -32.01 25.14 15.31
C VAL A 280 -32.73 24.44 14.16
N TYR A 281 -33.83 25.03 13.69
CA TYR A 281 -34.66 24.43 12.64
C TYR A 281 -34.22 24.81 11.22
N HIS A 282 -33.78 26.06 11.03
CA HIS A 282 -33.28 26.54 9.75
C HIS A 282 -31.77 26.70 9.86
N THR A 283 -31.06 25.74 9.30
CA THR A 283 -29.61 25.58 9.51
C THR A 283 -28.79 25.92 8.29
N GLY A 284 -29.39 26.54 7.27
CA GLY A 284 -28.63 26.95 6.09
C GLY A 284 -29.05 28.27 5.46
N HIS A 285 -28.05 28.95 4.90
CA HIS A 285 -28.20 30.09 4.02
C HIS A 285 -28.11 29.68 2.57
N PHE A 286 -28.58 30.56 1.69
CA PHE A 286 -28.38 30.44 0.25
C PHE A 286 -28.84 29.05 -0.27
N PHE A 287 -30.12 28.73 -0.03
CA PHE A 287 -30.73 27.42 -0.34
C PHE A 287 -30.11 26.23 0.40
N GLY A 288 -29.45 26.49 1.52
CA GLY A 288 -28.76 25.47 2.29
C GLY A 288 -27.44 25.06 1.68
N LEU A 289 -26.83 25.85 0.79
CA LEU A 289 -25.45 25.62 0.33
C LEU A 289 -24.41 25.97 1.40
N TYR A 290 -24.76 26.85 2.33
CA TYR A 290 -23.96 27.22 3.50
C TYR A 290 -24.72 26.90 4.77
N ASP A 291 -24.01 26.54 5.83
CA ASP A 291 -24.59 26.49 7.16
C ASP A 291 -24.76 27.89 7.79
N VAL A 292 -25.58 27.95 8.85
CA VAL A 292 -25.80 29.16 9.67
C VAL A 292 -24.73 29.34 10.76
N PHE A 293 -23.80 28.39 10.89
CA PHE A 293 -22.86 28.36 12.00
C PHE A 293 -21.59 29.07 11.60
N ASN A 294 -21.31 30.21 12.23
CA ASN A 294 -20.07 30.91 11.95
C ASN A 294 -18.87 30.07 12.48
N PRO A 295 -17.98 29.57 11.59
CA PRO A 295 -16.92 28.67 11.99
C PRO A 295 -15.93 29.38 12.92
N PHE A 296 -15.88 30.71 12.93
CA PHE A 296 -14.98 31.43 13.84
C PHE A 296 -15.41 31.44 15.30
N ILE A 297 -16.66 31.08 15.59
CA ILE A 297 -17.17 31.00 16.96
C ILE A 297 -17.51 29.57 17.40
N VAL A 298 -17.53 28.63 16.45
CA VAL A 298 -17.71 27.19 16.71
C VAL A 298 -16.37 26.60 17.16
N LYS A 299 -16.40 25.80 18.23
CA LYS A 299 -15.25 25.03 18.71
C LYS A 299 -15.32 23.58 18.25
N ASN A 300 -16.47 22.95 18.44
CA ASN A 300 -16.69 21.55 18.14
C ASN A 300 -18.13 21.28 17.71
N ALA A 301 -18.30 20.25 16.89
CA ALA A 301 -19.60 19.64 16.63
C ALA A 301 -19.54 18.18 17.03
N GLU A 302 -20.42 17.76 17.93
CA GLU A 302 -20.58 16.37 18.35
C GLU A 302 -21.77 15.74 17.63
N VAL A 303 -21.54 14.58 17.01
CA VAL A 303 -22.54 13.94 16.17
C VAL A 303 -22.79 12.51 16.60
N TRP A 304 -24.03 12.25 16.99
CA TRP A 304 -24.59 10.94 17.20
C TRP A 304 -25.38 10.54 15.96
N ARG A 305 -24.94 9.47 15.30
CA ARG A 305 -25.60 8.90 14.11
C ARG A 305 -26.58 7.80 14.54
N GLY A 306 -27.50 8.12 15.45
CA GLY A 306 -28.27 7.17 16.25
C GLY A 306 -27.66 6.97 17.66
N ASP A 307 -28.26 6.08 18.45
CA ASP A 307 -27.82 5.73 19.82
C ASP A 307 -27.53 6.94 20.74
N PHE A 308 -28.31 8.01 20.57
CA PHE A 308 -28.27 9.18 21.43
C PHE A 308 -29.23 9.00 22.62
N GLY A 309 -28.90 9.63 23.75
CA GLY A 309 -29.68 9.50 24.98
C GLY A 309 -31.13 9.99 24.83
N ALA A 310 -32.02 9.40 25.64
CA ALA A 310 -33.46 9.70 25.62
C ALA A 310 -33.82 11.19 25.85
N TYR A 311 -32.90 11.96 26.44
CA TYR A 311 -33.03 13.41 26.60
C TYR A 311 -33.23 14.15 25.27
N TYR A 312 -32.63 13.67 24.16
CA TYR A 312 -32.74 14.27 22.82
C TYR A 312 -33.99 13.81 22.05
N GLY A 313 -35.05 13.38 22.74
CA GLY A 313 -36.23 12.74 22.17
C GLY A 313 -36.88 13.47 20.98
N GLY A 314 -37.75 12.76 20.26
CA GLY A 314 -38.49 13.32 19.11
C GLY A 314 -37.67 13.37 17.81
N ARG A 315 -36.56 12.64 17.73
CA ARG A 315 -35.68 12.53 16.56
C ARG A 315 -35.28 11.07 16.35
N ASN A 316 -35.11 10.67 15.10
CA ASN A 316 -34.95 9.26 14.72
C ASN A 316 -33.64 8.96 13.98
N SER A 317 -32.96 10.00 13.48
CA SER A 317 -31.81 9.83 12.57
C SER A 317 -30.50 10.20 13.26
N ALA A 318 -30.38 11.43 13.77
CA ALA A 318 -29.16 11.91 14.38
C ALA A 318 -29.39 13.05 15.38
N VAL A 319 -28.40 13.27 16.24
CA VAL A 319 -28.24 14.49 17.03
C VAL A 319 -26.89 15.11 16.65
N ILE A 320 -26.89 16.40 16.33
CA ILE A 320 -25.72 17.20 15.98
C ILE A 320 -25.70 18.36 16.96
N ASP A 321 -24.81 18.29 17.95
CA ASP A 321 -24.66 19.32 18.99
C ASP A 321 -23.44 20.18 18.70
N ILE A 322 -23.67 21.46 18.44
CA ILE A 322 -22.64 22.40 18.01
C ILE A 322 -22.39 23.39 19.12
N ASP A 323 -21.15 23.41 19.60
CA ASP A 323 -20.73 24.23 20.72
C ASP A 323 -19.73 25.30 20.27
N GLY A 324 -19.86 26.47 20.89
CA GLY A 324 -18.80 27.48 20.89
C GLY A 324 -17.78 27.21 21.97
N SER A 325 -16.65 27.93 21.95
CA SER A 325 -15.64 27.75 23.00
C SER A 325 -16.18 28.20 24.37
N PRO A 326 -16.19 27.34 25.42
CA PRO A 326 -16.59 27.77 26.76
C PRO A 326 -15.48 28.53 27.50
N GLU A 327 -14.30 28.67 26.90
CA GLU A 327 -13.12 29.20 27.57
C GLU A 327 -13.24 30.69 27.85
N LEU A 328 -12.85 31.08 29.07
CA LEU A 328 -12.71 32.47 29.47
C LEU A 328 -11.26 32.88 29.22
N GLY A 329 -10.99 33.35 28.00
CA GLY A 329 -9.64 33.75 27.60
C GLY A 329 -9.01 34.83 28.47
N SER A 330 -7.67 34.89 28.48
CA SER A 330 -6.90 35.98 29.12
C SER A 330 -6.52 37.09 28.15
N LYS A 331 -6.65 36.84 26.84
CA LYS A 331 -6.31 37.75 25.73
C LYS A 331 -7.53 38.02 24.86
N SER A 332 -7.56 39.20 24.25
CA SER A 332 -8.57 39.52 23.22
C SER A 332 -8.19 38.84 21.91
N ARG A 333 -9.18 38.32 21.19
CA ARG A 333 -9.06 37.75 19.85
C ARG A 333 -9.89 38.57 18.89
N PHE A 334 -9.38 38.77 17.70
CA PHE A 334 -10.10 39.40 16.60
C PHE A 334 -9.83 38.58 15.36
N GLY A 335 -10.84 38.44 14.51
CA GLY A 335 -10.64 37.90 13.18
C GLY A 335 -11.60 38.51 12.19
N LEU A 336 -11.14 38.53 10.95
CA LEU A 336 -11.87 39.03 9.80
C LEU A 336 -11.63 38.05 8.66
N GLY A 337 -12.70 37.65 7.99
CA GLY A 337 -12.66 36.77 6.83
C GLY A 337 -13.50 37.38 5.70
N LEU A 338 -12.97 37.25 4.49
CA LEU A 338 -13.62 37.71 3.28
C LEU A 338 -13.50 36.59 2.26
N ASN A 339 -14.63 36.13 1.73
CA ASN A 339 -14.68 35.25 0.57
C ASN A 339 -15.53 35.91 -0.52
N LEU A 340 -15.78 35.23 -1.64
CA LEU A 340 -16.52 35.79 -2.80
C LEU A 340 -18.04 35.99 -2.58
N LEU A 341 -18.58 35.71 -1.40
CA LEU A 341 -20.01 35.77 -1.11
C LEU A 341 -20.34 36.60 0.13
N HIS A 342 -19.51 36.53 1.15
CA HIS A 342 -19.73 37.20 2.41
C HIS A 342 -18.45 37.69 3.07
N LEU A 343 -18.66 38.64 3.97
CA LEU A 343 -17.70 39.09 4.95
C LEU A 343 -18.09 38.48 6.29
N ASN A 344 -17.12 38.07 7.09
CA ASN A 344 -17.32 37.81 8.50
C ASN A 344 -16.26 38.51 9.36
N ALA A 345 -16.65 38.77 10.59
CA ALA A 345 -15.81 39.36 11.59
C ALA A 345 -16.20 38.81 12.97
N PHE A 346 -15.23 38.62 13.83
CA PHE A 346 -15.48 38.31 15.23
C PHE A 346 -14.51 39.06 16.13
N TRP A 347 -14.99 39.34 17.33
CA TRP A 347 -14.21 39.95 18.39
C TRP A 347 -14.57 39.29 19.71
N GLU A 348 -13.57 38.71 20.35
CA GLU A 348 -13.66 38.15 21.69
C GLU A 348 -12.77 38.98 22.62
N LYS A 349 -13.33 39.46 23.72
CA LYS A 349 -12.63 40.29 24.69
C LYS A 349 -12.93 39.84 26.12
N PRO A 350 -11.92 39.49 26.92
CA PRO A 350 -12.10 39.34 28.35
C PRO A 350 -12.32 40.72 28.98
N LEU A 351 -13.56 40.99 29.40
CA LEU A 351 -13.93 42.17 30.18
C LEU A 351 -13.26 42.12 31.57
N LYS A 352 -13.13 40.91 32.12
CA LYS A 352 -12.36 40.62 33.32
C LYS A 352 -11.62 39.30 33.12
N LYS A 353 -10.28 39.34 33.19
CA LYS A 353 -9.41 38.17 32.96
C LYS A 353 -9.95 36.93 33.67
N GLU A 354 -10.16 35.85 32.90
CA GLU A 354 -10.59 34.53 33.37
C GLU A 354 -11.91 34.51 34.16
N ARG A 355 -12.70 35.59 34.10
CA ARG A 355 -13.99 35.68 34.80
C ARG A 355 -15.14 36.11 33.93
N VAL A 356 -14.94 37.06 33.02
CA VAL A 356 -16.01 37.59 32.16
C VAL A 356 -15.44 37.84 30.78
N THR A 357 -16.03 37.23 29.77
CA THR A 357 -15.64 37.38 28.36
C THR A 357 -16.86 37.74 27.52
N LEU A 358 -16.70 38.76 26.70
CA LEU A 358 -17.67 39.16 25.68
C LEU A 358 -17.20 38.63 24.33
N LEU A 359 -18.11 38.05 23.56
CA LEU A 359 -17.90 37.66 22.17
C LEU A 359 -18.99 38.29 21.31
N VAL A 360 -18.55 38.91 20.21
CA VAL A 360 -19.40 39.47 19.17
C VAL A 360 -18.93 38.91 17.84
N ALA A 361 -19.84 38.37 17.04
CA ALA A 361 -19.52 37.95 15.68
C ALA A 361 -20.62 38.33 14.70
N LEU A 362 -20.20 38.66 13.49
CA LEU A 362 -21.01 39.14 12.39
C LEU A 362 -20.63 38.36 11.14
N ARG A 363 -21.62 37.94 10.37
CA ARG A 363 -21.45 37.46 8.99
C ARG A 363 -22.48 38.18 8.13
N SER A 364 -22.11 38.69 6.98
CA SER A 364 -23.04 39.37 6.09
C SER A 364 -22.67 39.13 4.63
N SER A 365 -23.66 38.70 3.84
CA SER A 365 -23.49 38.56 2.40
C SER A 365 -23.44 39.93 1.73
N TYR A 366 -22.54 40.11 0.77
CA TYR A 366 -22.44 41.34 -0.02
C TYR A 366 -22.81 41.10 -1.50
N VAL A 367 -23.49 39.98 -1.78
CA VAL A 367 -23.86 39.56 -3.14
C VAL A 367 -24.81 40.53 -3.86
N ASP A 368 -25.48 41.40 -3.11
CA ASP A 368 -26.28 42.51 -3.65
C ASP A 368 -25.40 43.59 -4.29
N LEU A 369 -24.18 43.79 -3.78
CA LEU A 369 -23.18 44.73 -4.31
C LEU A 369 -22.39 44.11 -5.46
N ILE A 370 -21.93 42.86 -5.28
CA ILE A 370 -21.08 42.16 -6.24
C ILE A 370 -21.60 40.75 -6.47
N LYS A 371 -22.18 40.51 -7.66
CA LYS A 371 -22.56 39.17 -8.12
C LYS A 371 -21.30 38.44 -8.60
N SER A 372 -20.56 37.82 -7.70
CA SER A 372 -19.31 37.10 -8.00
C SER A 372 -19.53 35.84 -8.87
N THR A 373 -18.44 35.24 -9.35
CA THR A 373 -18.49 33.95 -10.05
C THR A 373 -19.03 32.84 -9.15
N SER A 374 -18.65 32.82 -7.87
CA SER A 374 -19.18 31.86 -6.89
C SER A 374 -20.68 32.02 -6.69
N TYR A 375 -21.19 33.26 -6.63
CA TYR A 375 -22.64 33.52 -6.56
C TYR A 375 -23.35 32.96 -7.78
N ARG A 376 -22.87 33.28 -8.99
CA ARG A 376 -23.48 32.78 -10.24
C ARG A 376 -23.45 31.26 -10.33
N SER A 377 -22.33 30.63 -9.94
CA SER A 377 -22.20 29.18 -9.91
C SER A 377 -23.21 28.54 -8.97
N ALA A 378 -23.34 29.10 -7.76
CA ALA A 378 -24.25 28.60 -6.73
C ALA A 378 -25.74 28.81 -7.08
N VAL A 379 -26.10 29.95 -7.68
CA VAL A 379 -27.46 30.16 -8.23
C VAL A 379 -27.73 29.14 -9.35
N ASN A 380 -26.78 28.96 -10.27
CA ASN A 380 -26.94 28.01 -11.37
C ASN A 380 -27.08 26.57 -10.86
N SER A 381 -26.33 26.15 -9.85
CA SER A 381 -26.44 24.78 -9.31
C SER A 381 -27.80 24.49 -8.68
N VAL A 382 -28.44 25.50 -8.08
CA VAL A 382 -29.79 25.37 -7.50
C VAL A 382 -30.86 25.40 -8.58
N PHE A 383 -30.73 26.29 -9.57
CA PHE A 383 -31.78 26.59 -10.54
C PHE A 383 -31.59 25.95 -11.92
N GLN A 384 -30.55 25.14 -12.14
CA GLN A 384 -30.31 24.46 -13.42
C GLN A 384 -31.53 23.64 -13.91
N ASN A 385 -32.34 23.13 -12.97
CA ASN A 385 -33.54 22.34 -13.25
C ASN A 385 -34.87 23.10 -13.04
N GLY A 386 -34.81 24.36 -12.59
CA GLY A 386 -35.97 25.22 -12.33
C GLY A 386 -36.54 25.82 -13.63
N ARG A 387 -36.93 24.98 -14.59
CA ARG A 387 -37.63 25.42 -15.81
C ARG A 387 -39.12 25.49 -15.52
N ILE A 388 -39.62 26.69 -15.20
CA ILE A 388 -41.05 26.94 -15.15
C ILE A 388 -41.53 27.12 -16.59
N THR A 389 -42.09 26.07 -17.20
CA THR A 389 -42.86 26.18 -18.44
C THR A 389 -44.24 26.69 -18.06
N LEU A 390 -44.49 27.99 -18.21
CA LEU A 390 -45.85 28.53 -18.19
C LEU A 390 -46.55 28.01 -19.44
N GLN A 391 -47.34 26.97 -19.28
CA GLN A 391 -48.18 26.46 -20.36
C GLN A 391 -49.43 27.34 -20.44
N GLU A 392 -49.27 28.55 -20.95
CA GLU A 392 -50.41 29.31 -21.46
C GLU A 392 -50.88 28.61 -22.74
N ALA A 393 -52.04 27.97 -22.64
CA ALA A 393 -52.76 27.52 -23.80
C ALA A 393 -53.01 28.73 -24.71
N TYR A 394 -52.64 28.57 -25.98
CA TYR A 394 -52.82 29.48 -27.12
C TYR A 394 -51.78 30.60 -27.31
N GLN A 395 -51.07 30.45 -28.44
CA GLN A 395 -50.22 31.39 -29.18
C GLN A 395 -48.73 31.42 -28.83
N ASN A 396 -47.97 30.72 -29.68
CA ASN A 396 -46.59 30.96 -30.11
C ASN A 396 -45.83 32.08 -29.39
N GLU A 397 -45.16 31.73 -28.30
CA GLU A 397 -43.81 32.15 -27.89
C GLU A 397 -43.65 31.72 -26.44
N SER A 398 -42.88 30.68 -26.17
CA SER A 398 -42.46 30.37 -24.80
C SER A 398 -41.56 31.52 -24.31
N LYS A 399 -42.19 32.57 -23.74
CA LYS A 399 -41.48 33.68 -23.11
C LYS A 399 -40.79 33.16 -21.86
N PHE A 400 -39.48 32.93 -21.99
CA PHE A 400 -38.64 32.58 -20.87
C PHE A 400 -38.62 33.73 -19.87
N VAL A 401 -39.34 33.59 -18.75
CA VAL A 401 -39.24 34.52 -17.65
C VAL A 401 -37.90 34.29 -16.96
N LYS A 402 -36.91 35.14 -17.27
CA LYS A 402 -35.61 35.13 -16.60
C LYS A 402 -35.78 35.70 -15.19
N TRP A 403 -36.13 34.82 -14.24
CA TRP A 403 -36.20 35.16 -12.83
C TRP A 403 -34.80 35.18 -12.23
N SER A 404 -34.35 36.35 -11.75
CA SER A 404 -33.05 36.51 -11.08
C SER A 404 -33.26 37.00 -9.65
N PRO A 405 -33.67 36.12 -8.73
CA PRO A 405 -33.88 36.50 -7.33
C PRO A 405 -32.58 37.01 -6.70
N THR A 406 -32.70 38.07 -5.90
CA THR A 406 -31.62 38.61 -5.06
C THR A 406 -31.72 37.94 -3.69
N PHE A 407 -30.68 37.21 -3.30
CA PHE A 407 -30.61 36.56 -1.98
C PHE A 407 -29.53 37.19 -1.15
N ASN A 408 -29.90 37.72 0.00
CA ASN A 408 -28.97 38.14 1.03
C ASN A 408 -29.23 37.37 2.32
N TYR A 409 -28.20 37.33 3.15
CA TYR A 409 -28.26 36.75 4.48
C TYR A 409 -27.24 37.42 5.38
N GLY A 410 -27.46 37.31 6.68
CA GLY A 410 -26.50 37.74 7.67
C GLY A 410 -26.80 37.16 9.04
N ASP A 411 -25.72 37.00 9.80
CA ASP A 411 -25.72 36.40 11.13
C ASP A 411 -25.14 37.39 12.12
N PHE A 412 -25.76 37.45 13.30
CA PHE A 412 -25.23 38.18 14.44
C PHE A 412 -25.23 37.27 15.65
N ASN A 413 -24.06 37.14 16.27
CA ASN A 413 -23.87 36.35 17.49
C ASN A 413 -23.31 37.24 18.59
N LEU A 414 -23.96 37.21 19.75
CA LEU A 414 -23.53 37.92 20.95
C LEU A 414 -23.51 36.93 22.11
N ALA A 415 -22.38 36.80 22.79
CA ALA A 415 -22.27 35.95 23.97
C ALA A 415 -21.54 36.68 25.09
N LEU A 416 -22.12 36.65 26.29
CA LEU A 416 -21.47 37.08 27.53
C LEU A 416 -21.25 35.83 28.39
N ARG A 417 -19.99 35.41 28.53
CA ARG A 417 -19.59 34.25 29.30
C ARG A 417 -19.04 34.71 30.64
N TRP A 418 -19.44 34.08 31.74
CA TRP A 418 -18.87 34.39 33.05
C TRP A 418 -18.66 33.15 33.92
N LYS A 419 -17.66 33.21 34.81
CA LYS A 419 -17.44 32.24 35.88
C LYS A 419 -18.10 32.74 37.15
N GLY A 420 -19.15 32.06 37.60
CA GLY A 420 -19.76 32.31 38.91
C GLY A 420 -18.74 32.14 40.05
N ARG A 421 -18.85 32.93 41.11
CA ARG A 421 -18.17 32.60 42.37
C ARG A 421 -18.83 31.34 42.91
N ARG A 422 -18.11 30.22 42.99
CA ARG A 422 -18.53 29.14 43.89
C ARG A 422 -18.57 29.75 45.29
N GLY A 423 -19.74 29.71 45.93
CA GLY A 423 -19.80 29.88 47.38
C GLY A 423 -18.92 28.81 48.01
N ALA A 424 -18.21 29.17 49.08
CA ALA A 424 -17.90 28.19 50.09
C ALA A 424 -19.23 27.62 50.64
N ASP A 425 -19.18 26.36 51.10
CA ASP A 425 -20.27 25.51 51.64
C ASP A 425 -20.86 24.54 50.60
N ASN A 426 -20.90 23.23 50.78
CA ASN A 426 -20.58 22.35 51.90
C ASN A 426 -20.33 20.93 51.34
N GLN A 427 -19.40 20.20 51.96
CA GLN A 427 -19.23 18.73 52.06
C GLN A 427 -19.27 17.88 50.78
#